data_AF-A0AAP3CMP7-F1
#
_entry.id   AF-A0AAP3CMP7-F1
#
_cell.length_a   1.000
_cell.length_b   1.000
_cell.length_c   1.000
_cell.angle_alpha   90.00
_cell.angle_beta   90.00
_cell.angle_gamma   90.00
#
_symmetry.space_group_name_H-M   'P 1'
#
loop_
_entity.id
_entity.type
_entity.pdbx_description
1 polymer ?
#
loop_
_entity_poly.entity_id
_entity_poly.type
_entity_poly.pdbx_seq_one_letter_code
_entity_poly.pdbx_strand_id
1 'polypeptide(L)'
;MNTYVVTKETEDYLNETNKQIVYAGINKDAAFSHTPETRESRQILDVWFNDLLIKSFSRIPNENWRLTLDKVTVAKKEVEDYSRKLKKAQELLEILEKADEV
;
A
#
# COMPACT_ATOMS: atom_id res chain seq x y z
N MET A 1 10.00 0.44 11.56
CA MET A 1 8.82 0.47 12.47
C MET A 1 7.61 0.88 11.66
N ASN A 2 6.43 0.31 11.91
CA ASN A 2 5.21 0.73 11.21
C ASN A 2 4.58 1.92 11.93
N THR A 3 4.20 2.95 11.18
CA THR A 3 3.35 4.04 11.67
C THR A 3 2.03 3.98 10.94
N TYR A 4 0.94 3.94 11.68
CA TYR A 4 -0.42 3.99 11.17
C TYR A 4 -0.93 5.41 11.31
N VAL A 5 -1.43 5.98 10.22
CA VAL A 5 -2.02 7.33 10.19
C VAL A 5 -3.45 7.19 9.72
N VAL A 6 -4.40 7.65 10.53
CA VAL A 6 -5.82 7.70 10.15
C VAL A 6 -6.20 9.14 9.87
N THR A 7 -6.66 9.38 8.65
CA THR A 7 -7.17 10.67 8.18
C THR A 7 -8.68 10.56 7.99
N LYS A 8 -9.44 11.41 8.67
CA LYS A 8 -10.84 11.66 8.38
C LYS A 8 -10.92 12.60 7.18
N GLU A 9 -11.64 12.19 6.15
CA GLU A 9 -12.00 13.04 5.02
C GLU A 9 -13.50 13.29 5.08
N THR A 10 -13.91 14.55 5.04
CA THR A 10 -15.32 14.96 5.02
C THR A 10 -15.55 15.84 3.79
N GLU A 11 -16.56 15.53 3.00
CA GLU A 11 -16.99 16.41 1.91
C GLU A 11 -17.90 17.50 2.48
N ASP A 12 -17.57 18.76 2.19
CA ASP A 12 -18.43 19.90 2.55
C ASP A 12 -19.35 20.27 1.38
N TYR A 13 -20.36 21.13 1.63
CA TYR A 13 -21.36 21.59 0.66
C TYR A 13 -20.77 22.25 -0.61
N LEU A 14 -19.49 22.66 -0.56
CA LEU A 14 -18.75 23.24 -1.69
C LEU A 14 -17.96 22.19 -2.50
N ASN A 15 -18.14 20.88 -2.23
CA ASN A 15 -17.34 19.77 -2.75
C ASN A 15 -15.85 19.86 -2.39
N GLU A 16 -15.50 20.63 -1.36
CA GLU A 16 -14.15 20.66 -0.82
C GLU A 16 -13.96 19.48 0.14
N THR A 17 -12.87 18.71 -0.05
CA THR A 17 -12.53 17.61 0.85
C THR A 17 -11.71 18.14 2.02
N ASN A 18 -12.35 18.28 3.18
CA ASN A 18 -11.67 18.60 4.43
C ASN A 18 -10.97 17.34 4.96
N LYS A 19 -9.66 17.46 5.24
CA LYS A 19 -8.83 16.35 5.74
C LYS A 19 -8.31 16.67 7.14
N GLN A 20 -8.49 15.72 8.06
CA GLN A 20 -8.01 15.84 9.43
C GLN A 20 -7.36 14.53 9.88
N ILE A 21 -6.14 14.60 10.39
CA ILE A 21 -5.51 13.44 11.04
C ILE A 21 -6.19 13.25 12.40
N VAL A 22 -6.81 12.09 12.59
CA VAL A 22 -7.48 11.71 13.85
C VAL A 22 -6.64 10.73 14.68
N TYR A 23 -5.66 10.07 14.05
CA TYR A 23 -4.73 9.20 14.73
C TYR A 23 -3.39 9.11 14.00
N ALA A 24 -2.29 9.07 14.75
CA ALA A 24 -0.97 8.76 14.25
C ALA A 24 -0.18 8.01 15.33
N GLY A 25 0.19 6.76 15.06
CA GLY A 25 0.87 5.94 16.07
C GLY A 25 1.21 4.53 15.61
N ILE A 26 1.81 3.74 16.49
CA ILE A 26 2.28 2.37 16.20
C ILE A 26 1.24 1.29 16.50
N ASN A 27 0.18 1.62 17.25
CA ASN A 27 -0.84 0.66 17.63
C ASN A 27 -1.78 0.41 16.43
N LYS A 28 -1.68 -0.80 15.87
CA LYS A 28 -2.50 -1.24 14.74
C LYS A 28 -3.98 -1.26 15.11
N ASP A 29 -4.34 -1.90 16.22
CA ASP A 29 -5.74 -2.11 16.58
C ASP A 29 -6.45 -0.78 16.87
N ALA A 30 -5.75 0.15 17.52
CA ALA A 30 -6.24 1.52 17.70
C ALA A 30 -6.46 2.24 16.36
N ALA A 31 -5.60 2.04 15.36
CA ALA A 31 -5.81 2.63 14.04
C ALA A 31 -7.05 2.04 13.35
N PHE A 32 -7.20 0.71 13.36
CA PHE A 32 -8.30 0.02 12.68
C PHE A 32 -9.66 0.14 13.40
N SER A 33 -9.67 0.48 14.69
CA SER A 33 -10.90 0.71 15.45
C SER A 33 -11.61 2.02 15.10
N HIS A 34 -10.95 2.94 14.39
CA HIS A 34 -11.59 4.18 13.96
C HIS A 34 -12.75 3.90 13.00
N THR A 35 -13.83 4.66 13.18
CA THR A 35 -15.06 4.59 12.39
C THR A 35 -15.44 5.97 11.87
N PRO A 36 -15.85 6.12 10.61
CA PRO A 36 -16.40 7.39 10.13
C PRO A 36 -17.72 7.71 10.85
N GLU A 37 -17.93 8.99 11.17
CA GLU A 37 -19.06 9.45 12.00
C GLU A 37 -20.34 9.70 11.19
N THR A 38 -20.19 10.18 9.95
CA THR A 38 -21.31 10.60 9.08
C THR A 38 -21.21 9.96 7.71
N ARG A 39 -22.34 9.86 6.98
CA ARG A 39 -22.42 9.34 5.60
C ARG A 39 -21.52 10.08 4.61
N GLU A 40 -21.27 11.36 4.87
CA GLU A 40 -20.43 12.26 4.07
C GLU A 40 -18.95 12.23 4.50
N SER A 41 -18.62 11.36 5.46
CA SER A 41 -17.25 11.16 5.93
C SER A 41 -16.71 9.80 5.53
N ARG A 42 -15.44 9.74 5.18
CA ARG A 42 -14.68 8.51 5.05
C ARG A 42 -13.40 8.60 5.88
N GLN A 43 -12.86 7.45 6.23
CA GLN A 43 -11.54 7.37 6.85
C GLN A 43 -10.56 6.72 5.90
N ILE A 44 -9.36 7.27 5.86
CA ILE A 44 -8.21 6.73 5.16
C ILE A 44 -7.21 6.28 6.22
N LEU A 45 -6.78 5.03 6.16
CA LEU A 45 -5.74 4.49 7.02
C LEU A 45 -4.52 4.19 6.17
N ASP A 46 -3.47 4.96 6.40
CA ASP A 46 -2.18 4.84 5.74
C ASP A 46 -1.20 4.11 6.64
N VAL A 47 -0.55 3.07 6.10
CA VAL A 47 0.50 2.31 6.78
C VAL A 47 1.84 2.73 6.19
N TRP A 48 2.66 3.34 7.03
CA TRP A 48 3.99 3.79 6.71
C TRP A 48 5.02 2.85 7.29
N PHE A 49 6.08 2.57 6.54
CA PHE A 49 7.25 1.83 7.00
C PHE A 49 8.50 2.57 6.53
N ASN A 50 9.33 3.03 7.48
CA ASN A 50 10.54 3.80 7.19
C ASN A 50 10.28 4.94 6.18
N ASP A 51 9.33 5.82 6.51
CA ASP A 51 8.93 6.99 5.71
C ASP A 51 8.35 6.67 4.32
N LEU A 52 8.05 5.41 4.03
CA LEU A 52 7.37 4.98 2.82
C LEU A 52 5.94 4.55 3.12
N LEU A 53 4.98 5.15 2.41
CA LEU A 53 3.61 4.65 2.37
C LEU A 53 3.59 3.29 1.67
N ILE A 54 3.36 2.21 2.43
CA ILE A 54 3.39 0.84 1.93
C ILE A 54 1.99 0.29 1.64
N LYS A 55 0.98 0.70 2.42
CA LYS A 55 -0.42 0.31 2.22
C LYS A 55 -1.36 1.45 2.56
N SER A 56 -2.49 1.52 1.88
CA SER A 56 -3.58 2.44 2.22
C SER A 56 -4.91 1.69 2.20
N PHE A 57 -5.78 2.06 3.12
CA PHE A 57 -7.12 1.52 3.27
C PHE A 57 -8.12 2.66 3.35
N SER A 58 -9.33 2.44 2.82
CA SER A 58 -10.45 3.37 2.96
C SER A 58 -11.62 2.69 3.65
N ARG A 59 -12.35 3.44 4.46
CA ARG A 59 -13.59 2.99 5.10
C ARG A 59 -14.65 4.07 5.03
N ILE A 60 -15.85 3.71 4.59
CA ILE A 60 -17.06 4.53 4.70
C ILE A 60 -17.94 3.99 5.85
N PRO A 61 -18.95 4.74 6.33
CA PRO A 61 -19.77 4.30 7.45
C PRO A 61 -20.44 2.96 7.19
N ASN A 62 -20.52 2.13 8.23
CA ASN A 62 -21.13 0.80 8.20
C ASN A 62 -20.45 -0.21 7.25
N GLU A 63 -19.31 0.13 6.66
CA GLU A 63 -18.50 -0.79 5.87
C GLU A 63 -17.22 -1.20 6.60
N ASN A 64 -16.59 -2.26 6.09
CA ASN A 64 -15.27 -2.70 6.51
C ASN A 64 -14.19 -1.90 5.80
N TRP A 65 -12.97 -1.94 6.35
CA TRP A 65 -11.79 -1.38 5.68
C TRP A 65 -11.55 -2.08 4.34
N ARG A 66 -11.49 -1.28 3.27
CA ARG A 66 -11.13 -1.72 1.93
C ARG A 66 -9.70 -1.31 1.63
N LEU A 67 -8.87 -2.26 1.21
CA LEU A 67 -7.52 -1.98 0.72
C LEU A 67 -7.60 -1.19 -0.60
N THR A 68 -6.96 -0.03 -0.65
CA THR A 68 -6.91 0.86 -1.83
C THR A 68 -5.54 0.87 -2.48
N LEU A 69 -4.48 0.61 -1.72
CA LEU A 69 -3.10 0.59 -2.18
C LEU A 69 -2.30 -0.49 -1.45
N ASP A 70 -1.51 -1.29 -2.18
CA ASP A 70 -0.55 -2.24 -1.62
C ASP A 70 0.75 -2.28 -2.43
N LYS A 71 1.67 -1.38 -2.09
CA LYS A 71 2.97 -1.29 -2.79
C LYS A 71 3.86 -2.50 -2.52
N VAL A 72 3.70 -3.16 -1.37
CA VAL A 72 4.52 -4.33 -1.01
C VAL A 72 4.21 -5.50 -1.92
N THR A 73 2.91 -5.78 -2.12
CA THR A 73 2.48 -6.87 -2.99
C THR A 73 2.89 -6.61 -4.45
N VAL A 74 2.78 -5.37 -4.93
CA VAL A 74 3.23 -4.98 -6.27
C VAL A 74 4.74 -5.17 -6.42
N ALA A 75 5.54 -4.58 -5.53
CA ALA A 75 7.00 -4.67 -5.60
C ALA A 75 7.49 -6.13 -5.51
N LYS A 76 6.87 -6.95 -4.67
CA LYS A 76 7.20 -8.38 -4.57
C LYS A 76 6.99 -9.09 -5.91
N LYS A 77 5.86 -8.84 -6.58
CA LYS A 77 5.55 -9.43 -7.88
C LYS A 77 6.54 -8.99 -8.96
N GLU A 78 6.96 -7.74 -8.93
CA GLU A 78 7.99 -7.21 -9.85
C GLU A 78 9.33 -7.89 -9.63
N VAL A 79 9.80 -8.00 -8.38
CA VAL A 79 11.06 -8.69 -8.05
C VAL A 79 11.03 -10.16 -8.48
N GLU A 80 9.92 -10.86 -8.27
CA GLU A 80 9.75 -12.24 -8.73
C GLU A 80 9.83 -12.35 -10.26
N ASP A 81 9.22 -11.41 -11.00
CA ASP A 81 9.26 -11.41 -12.46
C ASP A 81 10.66 -11.09 -13.00
N TYR A 82 11.36 -10.11 -12.39
CA TYR A 82 12.75 -9.80 -12.74
C TYR A 82 13.68 -10.97 -12.43
N SER A 83 13.50 -11.65 -11.30
CA SER A 83 14.28 -12.85 -10.95
C SER A 83 14.11 -13.96 -11.99
N ARG A 84 12.88 -14.16 -12.48
CA ARG A 84 12.60 -15.12 -13.56
C ARG A 84 13.29 -14.73 -14.87
N LYS A 85 13.26 -13.45 -15.23
CA LYS A 85 13.94 -12.94 -16.44
C LYS A 85 15.46 -13.09 -16.34
N LEU A 86 16.03 -12.80 -15.18
CA LEU A 86 17.47 -12.95 -14.92
C LEU A 86 17.90 -14.41 -15.08
N LYS A 87 17.15 -15.36 -14.50
CA LYS A 87 17.45 -16.78 -14.63
C LYS A 87 17.50 -17.24 -16.10
N LYS A 88 16.52 -16.83 -16.92
CA LYS A 88 16.49 -17.15 -18.34
C LYS A 88 17.68 -16.55 -19.10
N ALA A 89 18.07 -15.33 -18.76
CA ALA A 89 19.22 -14.68 -19.37
C ALA A 89 20.53 -15.39 -19.01
N GLN A 90 20.67 -15.87 -17.77
CA GLN A 90 21.82 -16.67 -17.32
C GLN A 90 21.89 -18.01 -18.05
N GLU A 91 20.77 -18.73 -18.17
CA GLU A 91 20.71 -19.99 -18.95
C GLU A 91 21.10 -19.79 -20.41
N LEU A 92 20.68 -18.68 -21.04
CA LEU A 92 21.08 -18.35 -22.41
C LEU A 92 22.57 -18.04 -22.52
N LEU A 93 23.13 -17.29 -21.57
CA LEU A 93 24.55 -16.95 -21.54
C LEU A 93 25.40 -18.23 -21.46
N GLU A 94 25.06 -19.17 -20.59
CA GLU A 94 25.77 -20.46 -20.47
C GLU A 94 25.75 -21.27 -21.78
N ILE A 95 24.65 -21.22 -22.54
CA ILE A 95 24.56 -21.90 -23.85
C ILE A 95 25.50 -21.23 -24.85
N LEU A 96 25.54 -19.90 -24.88
CA LEU A 96 26.39 -19.15 -25.80
C LEU A 96 27.89 -19.33 -25.47
N GLU A 97 28.26 -19.31 -24.20
CA GLU A 97 29.64 -19.56 -23.75
C GLU A 97 30.11 -20.95 -24.19
N LYS A 98 29.29 -22.00 -24.03
CA LYS A 98 29.62 -23.34 -24.52
C LYS A 98 29.73 -23.42 -26.04
N ALA A 99 28.99 -22.59 -26.78
CA ALA A 99 29.03 -22.57 -28.23
C ALA A 99 30.30 -21.85 -28.75
N ASP A 100 30.83 -20.89 -28.01
CA ASP A 100 32.07 -20.16 -28.34
C ASP A 100 33.33 -21.03 -28.09
N GLU A 101 33.22 -22.06 -27.25
CA GLU A 101 34.28 -23.04 -26.96
C GLU A 101 34.44 -24.15 -28.03
N VAL A 102 33.57 -24.21 -29.05
CA VAL A 102 33.55 -25.23 -30.13
C VAL A 102 34.18 -24.68 -31.41
#